data_AF-A0A7S1HJ67-F1
#
_entry.id   AF-A0A7S1HJ67-F1
#
_cell.length_a   1.000
_cell.length_b   1.000
_cell.length_c   1.000
_cell.angle_alpha   90.00
_cell.angle_beta   90.00
_cell.angle_gamma   90.00
#
_symmetry.space_group_name_H-M   'P 1'
#
loop_
_entity.id
_entity.type
_entity.pdbx_description
1 polymer ?
#
loop_
_entity_poly.entity_id
_entity_poly.type
_entity_poly.pdbx_seq_one_letter_code
_entity_poly.pdbx_strand_id
1 'polypeptide(L)'
;DDPMVKAQMDDPRFVSVEVVELASAAPFLSQQRPGDSGDSELVLTQTRPIHRDGREIAKLTVSMSAAPLLQARQAEVWRTVWRSGLTLTLSLVLILWVLQRYVLSPMTELTGAAEALAAGRLEQPLHVSGADEIARVGMAMERMRQALLS
;
A
#
# COMPACT_ATOMS: atom_id res chain seq x y z
N ASP A 1 0.68 48.43 -8.99
CA ASP A 1 1.12 47.19 -8.34
C ASP A 1 0.89 47.24 -6.84
N ASP A 2 -0.17 46.57 -6.39
CA ASP A 2 -0.54 46.49 -4.97
C ASP A 2 0.30 45.39 -4.28
N PRO A 3 1.14 45.72 -3.28
CA PRO A 3 2.00 44.77 -2.60
C PRO A 3 1.22 43.67 -1.86
N MET A 4 -0.05 43.91 -1.53
CA MET A 4 -0.87 42.96 -0.78
C MET A 4 -1.31 41.75 -1.64
N VAL A 5 -1.51 41.97 -2.95
CA VAL A 5 -1.90 40.91 -3.91
C VAL A 5 -0.72 39.99 -4.22
N LYS A 6 0.50 40.54 -4.34
CA LYS A 6 1.73 39.75 -4.56
C LYS A 6 2.01 38.79 -3.41
N ALA A 7 1.83 39.23 -2.16
CA ALA A 7 2.06 38.39 -0.97
C ALA A 7 1.10 37.19 -0.87
N GLN A 8 -0.13 37.32 -1.38
CA GLN A 8 -1.12 36.23 -1.37
C GLN A 8 -0.86 35.21 -2.50
N MET A 9 -0.25 35.62 -3.62
CA MET A 9 0.11 34.75 -4.75
C MET A 9 1.31 33.83 -4.48
N ASP A 10 2.10 34.06 -3.43
CA ASP A 10 3.23 33.22 -3.05
C ASP A 10 2.81 31.87 -2.42
N ASP A 11 1.55 31.74 -1.99
CA ASP A 11 1.00 30.47 -1.52
C ASP A 11 0.68 29.57 -2.73
N PRO A 12 1.23 28.35 -2.80
CA PRO A 12 1.12 27.45 -3.95
C PRO A 12 -0.32 27.03 -4.27
N ARG A 13 -1.27 27.29 -3.37
CA ARG A 13 -2.69 26.96 -3.54
C ARG A 13 -3.46 27.98 -4.38
N PHE A 14 -2.95 29.20 -4.58
CA PHE A 14 -3.65 30.26 -5.30
C PHE A 14 -3.24 30.31 -6.77
N VAL A 15 -4.22 30.17 -7.68
CA VAL A 15 -4.00 30.01 -9.13
C VAL A 15 -4.34 31.29 -9.91
N SER A 16 -5.44 31.94 -9.55
CA SER A 16 -5.80 33.27 -10.06
C SER A 16 -6.56 34.07 -9.01
N VAL A 17 -6.29 35.38 -8.99
CA VAL A 17 -7.06 36.36 -8.22
C VAL A 17 -7.53 37.42 -9.20
N GLU A 18 -8.85 37.56 -9.33
CA GLU A 18 -9.46 38.55 -10.21
C GLU A 18 -10.42 39.42 -9.40
N VAL A 19 -10.27 40.73 -9.57
CA VAL A 19 -11.16 41.73 -8.95
C VAL A 19 -11.90 42.46 -10.05
N VAL A 20 -13.22 42.28 -10.10
CA VAL A 20 -14.11 42.95 -11.07
C VAL A 20 -14.94 44.00 -10.35
N GLU A 21 -14.89 45.23 -10.81
CA GLU A 21 -15.66 46.36 -10.27
C GLU A 21 -17.06 46.42 -10.91
N LEU A 22 -18.09 46.78 -10.15
CA LEU A 22 -19.48 46.67 -10.63
C LEU A 22 -19.82 47.68 -11.75
N ALA A 23 -19.05 48.77 -11.86
CA ALA A 23 -19.24 49.84 -12.85
C ALA A 23 -18.57 49.55 -14.21
N SER A 24 -17.73 48.51 -14.30
CA SER A 24 -16.88 48.22 -15.44
C SER A 24 -16.70 46.71 -15.59
N ALA A 25 -17.17 46.14 -16.70
CA ALA A 25 -17.09 44.71 -16.97
C ALA A 25 -15.66 44.18 -17.21
N ALA A 26 -14.64 45.04 -17.12
CA ALA A 26 -13.23 44.68 -17.28
C ALA A 26 -12.56 44.54 -15.90
N PRO A 27 -11.77 43.48 -15.66
CA PRO A 27 -11.12 43.27 -14.38
C PRO A 27 -10.14 44.41 -14.08
N PHE A 28 -10.22 44.97 -12.88
CA PHE A 28 -9.34 46.04 -12.41
C PHE A 28 -7.91 45.51 -12.22
N LEU A 29 -7.78 44.28 -11.75
CA LEU A 29 -6.52 43.55 -11.59
C LEU A 29 -6.76 42.08 -11.94
N SER A 30 -6.02 41.59 -12.93
CA SER A 30 -5.97 40.17 -13.31
C SER A 30 -4.53 39.71 -13.23
N GLN A 31 -4.25 38.81 -12.30
CA GLN A 31 -2.95 38.16 -12.19
C GLN A 31 -3.17 36.64 -12.24
N GLN A 32 -2.74 36.06 -13.36
CA GLN A 32 -2.84 34.62 -13.64
C GLN A 32 -1.43 34.05 -13.72
N ARG A 33 -1.17 32.95 -13.02
CA ARG A 33 0.14 32.27 -13.10
C ARG A 33 0.26 31.61 -14.49
N PRO A 34 1.30 31.90 -15.29
CA PRO A 34 1.44 31.30 -16.62
C PRO A 34 1.83 29.82 -16.49
N GLY A 35 1.02 28.91 -17.02
CA GLY A 35 1.34 27.48 -17.13
C GLY A 35 0.27 26.49 -16.67
N ASP A 36 -0.84 26.93 -16.08
CA ASP A 36 -1.85 26.04 -15.47
C ASP A 36 -3.13 25.93 -16.33
N SER A 37 -2.96 25.48 -17.58
CA SER A 37 -4.09 25.17 -18.49
C SER A 37 -4.48 23.68 -18.45
N GLY A 38 -3.84 22.89 -17.59
CA GLY A 38 -4.13 21.47 -17.40
C GLY A 38 -4.89 21.27 -16.10
N ASP A 39 -6.08 20.66 -16.19
CA ASP A 39 -6.97 20.29 -15.09
C ASP A 39 -7.81 21.42 -14.45
N SER A 40 -8.58 22.11 -15.30
CA SER A 40 -9.76 22.90 -14.89
C SER A 40 -10.78 22.12 -14.04
N GLU A 41 -10.66 20.77 -13.98
CA GLU A 41 -11.55 19.88 -13.22
C GLU A 41 -11.28 19.91 -11.70
N LEU A 42 -10.10 20.37 -11.27
CA LEU A 42 -9.67 20.38 -9.87
C LEU A 42 -9.44 21.80 -9.33
N VAL A 43 -10.11 22.79 -9.93
CA VAL A 43 -10.05 24.20 -9.52
C VAL A 43 -11.30 24.55 -8.73
N LEU A 44 -11.16 24.86 -7.45
CA LEU A 44 -12.25 25.40 -6.64
C LEU A 44 -12.28 26.92 -6.79
N THR A 45 -13.36 27.45 -7.36
CA THR A 45 -13.58 28.89 -7.52
C THR A 45 -14.53 29.40 -6.45
N GLN A 46 -14.07 30.35 -5.63
CA GLN A 46 -14.93 31.06 -4.66
C GLN A 46 -14.99 32.55 -5.01
N THR A 47 -16.21 33.07 -5.22
CA THR A 47 -16.44 34.51 -5.41
C THR A 47 -16.99 35.14 -4.12
N ARG A 48 -16.32 36.18 -3.61
CA ARG A 48 -16.77 36.96 -2.45
C ARG A 48 -17.00 38.43 -2.82
N PRO A 49 -18.15 39.02 -2.45
CA PRO A 49 -18.42 40.43 -2.68
C PRO A 49 -17.68 41.32 -1.67
N ILE A 50 -17.01 42.36 -2.17
CA ILE A 50 -16.33 43.39 -1.38
C ILE A 50 -17.29 44.57 -1.21
N HIS A 51 -17.58 44.92 0.04
CA HIS A 51 -18.45 46.03 0.40
C HIS A 51 -17.64 47.17 1.03
N ARG A 52 -17.96 48.42 0.69
CA ARG A 52 -17.46 49.62 1.37
C ARG A 52 -18.65 50.53 1.67
N ASP A 53 -18.76 50.97 2.92
CA ASP A 53 -19.87 51.81 3.42
C ASP A 53 -21.26 51.24 3.13
N GLY A 54 -21.40 49.91 3.19
CA GLY A 54 -22.68 49.21 2.95
C GLY A 54 -23.08 49.06 1.48
N ARG A 55 -22.25 49.50 0.53
CA ARG A 55 -22.44 49.29 -0.91
C ARG A 55 -21.44 48.27 -1.44
N GLU A 56 -21.92 47.31 -2.22
CA GLU A 56 -21.08 46.36 -2.95
C GLU A 56 -20.34 47.12 -4.05
N ILE A 57 -19.00 47.09 -4.01
CA ILE A 57 -18.16 47.83 -4.95
C ILE A 57 -17.42 46.90 -5.93
N ALA A 58 -17.12 45.66 -5.52
CA ALA A 58 -16.40 44.71 -6.36
C ALA A 58 -16.68 43.25 -5.99
N LYS A 59 -16.33 42.34 -6.90
CA LYS A 59 -16.34 40.88 -6.66
C LYS A 59 -14.92 40.35 -6.73
N LEU A 60 -14.50 39.62 -5.69
CA LEU A 60 -13.23 38.91 -5.63
C LEU A 60 -13.46 37.45 -6.02
N THR A 61 -12.87 36.99 -7.11
CA THR A 61 -12.88 35.58 -7.51
C THR A 61 -11.52 34.95 -7.21
N VAL A 62 -11.49 33.92 -6.37
CA VAL A 62 -10.29 33.17 -6.02
C VAL A 62 -10.41 31.75 -6.55
N SER A 63 -9.43 31.32 -7.34
CA SER A 63 -9.32 29.96 -7.88
C SER A 63 -8.16 29.23 -7.21
N MET A 64 -8.42 28.06 -6.60
CA MET A 64 -7.39 27.22 -5.97
C MET A 64 -7.29 25.85 -6.64
N SER A 65 -6.07 25.37 -6.94
CA SER A 65 -5.85 24.02 -7.49
C SER A 65 -5.64 22.98 -6.38
N ALA A 66 -6.32 21.84 -6.50
CA ALA A 66 -6.12 20.69 -5.61
C ALA A 66 -4.99 19.74 -6.05
N ALA A 67 -4.38 19.96 -7.23
CA ALA A 67 -3.28 19.18 -7.78
C ALA A 67 -2.10 18.89 -6.82
N PRO A 68 -1.60 19.86 -6.03
CA PRO A 68 -0.47 19.60 -5.13
C PRO A 68 -0.80 18.65 -3.97
N LEU A 69 -2.08 18.44 -3.64
CA LEU A 69 -2.50 17.50 -2.58
C LEU A 69 -2.39 16.04 -3.03
N LEU A 70 -2.51 15.78 -4.34
CA LEU A 70 -2.44 14.44 -4.90
C LEU A 70 -0.99 13.99 -5.14
N GLN A 71 -0.10 14.92 -5.51
CA GLN A 71 1.31 14.62 -5.77
C GLN A 71 2.07 14.21 -4.50
N ALA A 72 1.76 14.83 -3.35
CA ALA A 72 2.38 14.48 -2.06
C ALA A 72 2.05 13.05 -1.58
N ARG A 73 0.98 12.42 -2.08
CA ARG A 73 0.52 11.10 -1.64
C ARG A 73 1.15 9.92 -2.39
N GLN A 74 1.69 10.14 -3.60
CA GLN A 74 2.11 9.01 -4.44
C GLN A 74 3.41 8.34 -3.95
N ALA A 75 4.35 9.12 -3.42
CA ALA A 75 5.64 8.58 -2.96
C ALA A 75 5.51 7.71 -1.69
N GLU A 76 4.58 8.03 -0.80
CA GLU A 76 4.34 7.26 0.43
C GLU A 76 3.61 5.95 0.15
N VAL A 77 2.67 5.95 -0.80
CA VAL A 77 1.91 4.76 -1.20
C VAL A 77 2.84 3.71 -1.78
N TRP A 78 3.76 4.09 -2.67
CA TRP A 78 4.67 3.12 -3.30
C TRP A 78 5.57 2.39 -2.29
N ARG A 79 6.13 3.13 -1.32
CA ARG A 79 6.96 2.54 -0.26
C ARG A 79 6.16 1.57 0.62
N THR A 80 4.90 1.92 0.90
CA THR A 80 4.01 1.08 1.71
C THR A 80 3.66 -0.21 0.96
N VAL A 81 3.26 -0.10 -0.31
CA VAL A 81 2.93 -1.24 -1.18
C VAL A 81 4.10 -2.21 -1.30
N TRP A 82 5.32 -1.70 -1.50
CA TRP A 82 6.52 -2.55 -1.58
C TRP A 82 6.81 -3.27 -0.27
N ARG A 83 6.71 -2.59 0.87
CA ARG A 83 6.90 -3.23 2.19
C ARG A 83 5.87 -4.31 2.45
N SER A 84 4.59 -4.04 2.17
CA SER A 84 3.54 -5.04 2.33
C SER A 84 3.74 -6.22 1.38
N GLY A 85 4.09 -5.96 0.11
CA GLY A 85 4.37 -6.99 -0.87
C GLY A 85 5.53 -7.89 -0.44
N LEU A 86 6.66 -7.29 -0.04
CA LEU A 86 7.82 -8.03 0.44
C LEU A 86 7.50 -8.89 1.67
N THR A 87 6.80 -8.32 2.64
CA THR A 87 6.43 -9.05 3.88
C THR A 87 5.53 -10.24 3.57
N LEU A 88 4.56 -10.07 2.68
CA LEU A 88 3.64 -11.13 2.27
C LEU A 88 4.36 -12.25 1.52
N THR A 89 5.24 -11.90 0.57
CA THR A 89 6.05 -12.87 -0.17
C THR A 89 6.98 -13.65 0.76
N LEU A 90 7.67 -12.95 1.67
CA LEU A 90 8.57 -13.59 2.62
C LEU A 90 7.84 -14.56 3.55
N SER A 91 6.66 -14.15 4.06
CA SER A 91 5.80 -15.01 4.88
C SER A 91 5.38 -16.27 4.12
N LEU A 92 4.97 -16.13 2.85
CA LEU A 92 4.56 -17.27 2.03
C LEU A 92 5.73 -18.24 1.79
N VAL A 93 6.91 -17.71 1.43
CA VAL A 93 8.11 -18.54 1.25
C VAL A 93 8.47 -19.27 2.54
N LEU A 94 8.40 -18.59 3.69
CA LEU A 94 8.70 -19.20 4.97
C LEU A 94 7.70 -20.32 5.32
N ILE A 95 6.40 -20.09 5.10
CA ILE A 95 5.36 -21.10 5.32
C ILE A 95 5.60 -22.32 4.43
N LEU A 96 5.86 -22.12 3.14
CA LEU A 96 6.12 -23.21 2.20
C LEU A 96 7.39 -23.98 2.58
N TRP A 97 8.45 -23.27 2.97
CA TRP A 97 9.69 -23.89 3.43
C TRP A 97 9.47 -24.73 4.70
N VAL A 98 8.72 -24.19 5.68
CA VAL A 98 8.35 -24.94 6.89
C VAL A 98 7.51 -26.16 6.54
N LEU A 99 6.49 -26.01 5.70
CA LEU A 99 5.61 -27.12 5.30
C LEU A 99 6.41 -28.23 4.60
N GLN A 100 7.29 -27.86 3.66
CA GLN A 100 8.12 -28.82 2.96
C GLN A 100 9.08 -29.56 3.91
N ARG A 101 9.72 -28.83 4.83
CA ARG A 101 10.75 -29.38 5.72
C ARG A 101 10.16 -30.18 6.89
N TYR A 102 9.07 -29.71 7.49
CA TYR A 102 8.53 -30.25 8.74
C TYR A 102 7.34 -31.19 8.55
N VAL A 103 6.69 -31.18 7.38
CA VAL A 103 5.51 -32.02 7.11
C VAL A 103 5.76 -32.96 5.94
N LEU A 104 6.08 -32.43 4.75
CA LEU A 104 6.18 -33.27 3.54
C LEU A 104 7.39 -34.22 3.61
N SER A 105 8.57 -33.70 3.98
CA SER A 105 9.79 -34.54 4.12
C SER A 105 9.57 -35.74 5.06
N PRO A 106 9.14 -35.57 6.33
CA PRO A 106 8.95 -36.71 7.20
C PRO A 106 7.80 -37.62 6.76
N MET A 107 6.76 -37.11 6.09
CA MET A 107 5.71 -37.96 5.48
C MET A 107 6.26 -38.87 4.38
N THR A 108 7.18 -38.37 3.54
CA THR A 108 7.83 -39.19 2.50
C THR A 108 8.73 -40.26 3.10
N GLU A 109 9.46 -39.92 4.17
CA GLU A 109 10.30 -40.88 4.92
C GLU A 109 9.45 -41.99 5.55
N LEU A 110 8.34 -41.64 6.21
CA LEU A 110 7.42 -42.61 6.80
C LEU A 110 6.77 -43.51 5.75
N THR A 111 6.36 -42.94 4.61
CA THR A 111 5.80 -43.72 3.50
C THR A 111 6.80 -44.75 2.98
N GLY A 112 8.04 -44.31 2.70
CA GLY A 112 9.09 -45.21 2.23
C GLY A 112 9.45 -46.31 3.25
N ALA A 113 9.44 -45.97 4.54
CA ALA A 113 9.66 -46.95 5.59
C ALA A 113 8.49 -47.94 5.74
N ALA A 114 7.24 -47.48 5.59
CA ALA A 114 6.09 -48.37 5.56
C ALA A 114 6.17 -49.38 4.40
N GLU A 115 6.57 -48.92 3.21
CA GLU A 115 6.81 -49.79 2.06
C GLU A 115 7.95 -50.79 2.30
N ALA A 116 9.03 -50.38 2.98
CA ALA A 116 10.12 -51.27 3.36
C ALA A 116 9.68 -52.35 4.35
N LEU A 117 8.91 -51.99 5.38
CA LEU A 117 8.31 -52.94 6.33
C LEU A 117 7.39 -53.93 5.60
N ALA A 118 6.53 -53.44 4.70
CA ALA A 118 5.64 -54.29 3.92
C ALA A 118 6.39 -55.26 2.99
N ALA A 119 7.57 -54.86 2.52
CA ALA A 119 8.46 -55.71 1.73
C ALA A 119 9.35 -56.66 2.57
N GLY A 120 9.18 -56.67 3.90
CA GLY A 120 9.96 -57.51 4.82
C GLY A 120 11.40 -57.04 5.06
N ARG A 121 11.75 -55.81 4.63
CA ARG A 121 13.08 -55.22 4.86
C ARG A 121 13.12 -54.58 6.25
N LEU A 122 13.50 -55.37 7.24
CA LEU A 122 13.48 -54.98 8.66
C LEU A 122 14.86 -54.55 9.18
N GLU A 123 15.91 -54.51 8.36
CA GLU A 123 17.29 -54.30 8.79
C GLU A 123 17.59 -52.83 9.14
N GLN A 124 16.80 -51.90 8.60
CA GLN A 124 17.01 -50.47 8.81
C GLN A 124 16.07 -49.94 9.92
N PRO A 125 16.62 -49.34 10.99
CA PRO A 125 15.79 -48.68 12.00
C PRO A 125 15.12 -47.43 11.43
N LEU A 126 13.85 -47.22 11.78
CA LEU A 126 13.14 -46.00 11.40
C LEU A 126 13.73 -44.80 12.17
N HIS A 127 14.24 -43.81 11.45
CA HIS A 127 14.59 -42.52 12.05
C HIS A 127 13.31 -41.76 12.40
N VAL A 128 13.03 -41.62 13.70
CA VAL A 128 11.87 -40.87 14.19
C VAL A 128 12.20 -39.38 14.13
N SER A 129 11.73 -38.71 13.08
CA SER A 129 11.88 -37.27 12.88
C SER A 129 10.52 -36.66 12.53
N GLY A 130 10.15 -35.54 13.17
CA GLY A 130 8.89 -34.85 12.88
C GLY A 130 8.29 -34.14 14.09
N ALA A 131 7.24 -33.35 13.85
CA ALA A 131 6.41 -32.78 14.91
C ALA A 131 5.69 -33.88 15.70
N ASP A 132 5.19 -33.56 16.90
CA ASP A 132 4.73 -34.49 17.95
C ASP A 132 3.88 -35.67 17.41
N GLU A 133 2.88 -35.41 16.56
CA GLU A 133 2.03 -36.46 15.97
C GLU A 133 2.77 -37.35 14.96
N ILE A 134 3.62 -36.78 14.11
CA ILE A 134 4.38 -37.50 13.08
C ILE A 134 5.43 -38.40 13.74
N ALA A 135 6.14 -37.86 14.74
CA ALA A 135 7.08 -38.62 15.54
C ALA A 135 6.38 -39.77 16.29
N ARG A 136 5.17 -39.55 16.80
CA ARG A 136 4.37 -40.60 17.44
C ARG A 136 4.05 -41.76 16.50
N VAL A 137 3.73 -41.49 15.23
CA VAL A 137 3.51 -42.52 14.20
C VAL A 137 4.80 -43.27 13.90
N GLY A 138 5.91 -42.56 13.69
CA GLY A 138 7.22 -43.19 13.46
C GLY A 138 7.64 -44.14 14.58
N MET A 139 7.43 -43.75 15.84
CA MET A 139 7.67 -44.62 17.00
C MET A 139 6.77 -45.86 17.01
N ALA A 140 5.51 -45.74 16.60
CA ALA A 140 4.60 -46.89 16.54
C ALA A 140 5.04 -47.89 15.46
N MET A 141 5.47 -47.41 14.30
CA MET A 141 6.00 -48.25 13.22
C MET A 141 7.31 -48.93 13.62
N GLU A 142 8.20 -48.24 14.34
CA GLU A 142 9.45 -48.84 14.82
C GLU A 142 9.20 -49.97 15.82
N ARG A 143 8.23 -49.81 16.73
CA ARG A 143 7.80 -50.92 17.61
C ARG A 143 7.26 -52.12 16.82
N MET A 144 6.53 -51.87 15.74
CA MET A 144 6.05 -52.92 14.84
C MET A 144 7.22 -53.65 14.17
N ARG A 145 8.21 -52.92 13.66
CA ARG A 145 9.43 -53.51 13.08
C ARG A 145 10.13 -54.43 14.07
N GLN A 146 10.30 -53.99 15.31
CA GLN A 146 10.96 -54.77 16.37
C GLN A 146 10.18 -56.04 16.71
N ALA A 147 8.85 -55.95 16.78
CA ALA A 147 7.98 -57.12 17.02
C ALA A 147 8.00 -58.14 15.87
N LEU A 148 8.32 -57.71 14.65
CA LEU A 148 8.50 -58.61 13.50
C LEU A 148 9.89 -59.26 13.46
N LEU A 149 10.86 -58.72 14.20
CA LEU A 149 12.22 -59.28 14.32
C LEU A 149 12.39 -60.25 15.50
N SER A 150 11.48 -60.21 16.47
CA SER A 150 11.43 -61.12 17.63
C SER A 150 10.78 -62.44 17.28
#